data_AF-A0A2D4EQW4-F1
#
_entry.id   AF-A0A2D4EQW4-F1
#
_cell.length_a   1.000
_cell.length_b   1.000
_cell.length_c   1.000
_cell.angle_alpha   90.00
_cell.angle_beta   90.00
_cell.angle_gamma   90.00
#
_symmetry.space_group_name_H-M   'P 1'
#
loop_
_entity.id
_entity.type
_entity.pdbx_description
1 polymer ?
#
loop_
_entity_poly.entity_id
_entity_poly.type
_entity_poly.pdbx_seq_one_letter_code
_entity_poly.pdbx_strand_id
1 'polypeptide(L)'
;MILSYDIIHGNKLTSLLAWAASCPHPLIFLGDLNLPLINWTLNERTSEPINATLYNAVTTLGLNQLVYNNIRLNNFLDLIFCNSSNSIYDLQIQEPFSNGDHSMIDFCLNLHHLKKDHNDGSPKYN
;
A
#
# COMPACT_ATOMS: atom_id res chain seq x y z
N MET A 1 -20.79 -18.45 -8.18
CA MET A 1 -20.84 -17.20 -8.96
C MET A 1 -20.13 -16.05 -8.25
N ILE A 2 -20.17 -15.97 -6.91
CA ILE A 2 -19.45 -14.95 -6.11
C ILE A 2 -17.91 -15.17 -6.13
N LEU A 3 -17.45 -16.41 -5.89
CA LEU A 3 -16.02 -16.77 -5.89
C LEU A 3 -15.26 -16.37 -7.16
N SER A 4 -15.88 -16.49 -8.35
CA SER A 4 -15.22 -16.12 -9.62
C SER A 4 -15.07 -14.62 -9.79
N TYR A 5 -15.99 -13.82 -9.25
CA TYR A 5 -15.91 -12.37 -9.29
C TYR A 5 -14.76 -11.88 -8.41
N ASP A 6 -14.67 -12.38 -7.18
CA ASP A 6 -13.64 -11.98 -6.21
C ASP A 6 -12.24 -12.37 -6.71
N ILE A 7 -12.09 -13.55 -7.33
CA ILE A 7 -10.81 -13.99 -7.92
C ILE A 7 -10.39 -13.06 -9.08
N ILE A 8 -11.32 -12.65 -9.96
CA ILE A 8 -10.99 -11.76 -11.08
C ILE A 8 -10.54 -10.38 -10.56
N HIS A 9 -11.22 -9.82 -9.56
CA HIS A 9 -10.88 -8.52 -9.00
C HIS A 9 -9.58 -8.57 -8.20
N GLY A 10 -9.38 -9.63 -7.41
CA GLY A 10 -8.11 -9.90 -6.73
C GLY A 10 -6.94 -9.97 -7.70
N ASN A 11 -7.09 -10.71 -8.82
CA ASN A 11 -6.04 -10.81 -9.84
C ASN A 11 -5.72 -9.47 -10.52
N LYS A 12 -6.73 -8.61 -10.74
CA LYS A 12 -6.51 -7.26 -11.28
C LYS A 12 -5.76 -6.38 -10.28
N LEU A 13 -6.14 -6.44 -9.00
CA LEU A 13 -5.47 -5.70 -7.93
C LEU A 13 -4.00 -6.13 -7.78
N THR A 14 -3.71 -7.43 -7.78
CA THR A 14 -2.32 -7.91 -7.68
C THR A 14 -1.50 -7.58 -8.92
N SER A 15 -2.11 -7.59 -10.11
CA SER A 15 -1.46 -7.14 -11.35
C SER A 15 -1.12 -5.64 -11.30
N LEU A 16 -2.01 -4.82 -10.77
CA LEU A 16 -1.78 -3.39 -10.56
C LEU A 16 -0.62 -3.16 -9.57
N LEU A 17 -0.61 -3.87 -8.44
CA LEU A 17 0.47 -3.79 -7.46
C LEU A 17 1.81 -4.22 -8.06
N ALA A 18 1.85 -5.31 -8.83
CA ALA A 18 3.06 -5.78 -9.48
C ALA A 18 3.59 -4.77 -10.52
N TRP A 19 2.70 -4.21 -11.34
CA TRP A 19 3.08 -3.15 -12.28
C TRP A 19 3.63 -1.92 -11.55
N ALA A 20 2.95 -1.46 -10.50
CA ALA A 20 3.37 -0.30 -9.73
C ALA A 20 4.72 -0.53 -9.03
N ALA A 21 4.92 -1.72 -8.45
CA ALA A 21 6.17 -2.10 -7.78
C ALA A 21 7.34 -2.32 -8.76
N SER A 22 7.07 -2.56 -10.05
CA SER A 22 8.12 -2.66 -11.07
C SER A 22 8.74 -1.31 -11.45
N CYS A 23 8.09 -0.21 -11.08
CA CYS A 23 8.61 1.13 -11.32
C CYS A 23 9.79 1.42 -10.37
N PRO A 24 10.85 2.10 -10.83
CA PRO A 24 12.03 2.42 -10.01
C PRO A 24 11.76 3.55 -8.99
N HIS A 25 10.52 3.98 -8.85
CA HIS A 25 10.13 5.09 -8.00
C HIS A 25 9.55 4.56 -6.68
N PRO A 26 9.62 5.34 -5.58
CA PRO A 26 8.91 5.01 -4.35
C PRO A 26 7.41 4.81 -4.64
N LEU A 27 6.90 3.67 -4.19
CA LEU A 27 5.49 3.30 -4.26
C LEU A 27 4.85 3.48 -2.90
N ILE A 28 3.72 4.17 -2.88
CA ILE A 28 2.77 4.19 -1.78
C ILE A 28 1.42 3.81 -2.38
N PHE A 29 0.83 2.74 -1.87
CA PHE A 29 -0.50 2.27 -2.22
C PHE A 29 -1.36 2.31 -0.95
N LEU A 30 -2.46 3.07 -0.96
CA LEU A 30 -3.31 3.22 0.21
C LEU A 30 -4.80 3.23 -0.16
N GLY A 31 -5.64 2.77 0.76
CA GLY A 31 -7.10 2.83 0.63
C GLY A 31 -7.82 1.77 1.47
N ASP A 32 -9.15 1.86 1.48
CA ASP A 32 -10.04 0.83 2.01
C ASP A 32 -10.11 -0.34 1.02
N LEU A 33 -9.52 -1.47 1.39
CA LEU A 33 -9.56 -2.68 0.56
C LEU A 33 -10.68 -3.63 0.94
N ASN A 34 -11.36 -3.40 2.07
CA ASN A 34 -12.42 -4.25 2.59
C ASN A 34 -12.02 -5.75 2.69
N LEU A 35 -10.78 -6.02 3.11
CA LEU A 35 -10.20 -7.37 3.25
C LEU A 35 -9.82 -7.67 4.71
N PRO A 36 -10.82 -7.94 5.59
CA PRO A 36 -10.64 -7.98 7.04
C PRO A 36 -9.88 -9.21 7.56
N LEU A 37 -9.73 -10.26 6.76
CA LEU A 37 -9.30 -11.56 7.26
C LEU A 37 -7.77 -11.71 7.30
N ILE A 38 -7.02 -10.70 6.85
CA ILE A 38 -5.57 -10.71 6.91
C ILE A 38 -5.12 -10.18 8.27
N ASN A 39 -4.38 -11.00 9.03
CA ASN A 39 -3.80 -10.57 10.28
C ASN A 39 -2.40 -9.98 10.03
N TRP A 40 -2.36 -8.69 9.74
CA TRP A 40 -1.10 -7.97 9.49
C TRP A 40 -0.22 -7.90 10.73
N THR A 41 -0.80 -7.82 11.94
CA THR A 41 -0.05 -7.75 13.21
C THR A 41 0.77 -8.99 13.48
N LEU A 42 0.21 -10.18 13.23
CA LEU A 42 0.94 -11.45 13.37
C LEU A 42 1.68 -11.85 12.09
N ASN A 43 1.52 -11.08 11.01
CA ASN A 43 2.01 -11.42 9.67
C ASN A 43 1.55 -12.84 9.24
N GLU A 44 0.25 -13.12 9.41
CA GLU A 44 -0.34 -14.42 9.15
C GLU A 44 -1.26 -14.40 7.93
N ARG A 45 -1.06 -15.38 7.04
CA ARG A 45 -1.91 -15.60 5.88
C ARG A 45 -3.21 -16.29 6.27
N THR A 46 -4.33 -15.82 5.75
CA THR A 46 -5.62 -16.53 5.83
C THR A 46 -5.79 -17.58 4.74
N SER A 47 -6.75 -18.50 4.93
CA SER A 47 -7.15 -19.48 3.92
C SER A 47 -8.16 -18.92 2.91
N GLU A 48 -8.73 -17.74 3.17
CA GLU A 48 -9.70 -17.12 2.27
C GLU A 48 -9.00 -16.65 0.96
N PRO A 49 -9.47 -17.07 -0.23
CA PRO A 49 -8.78 -16.84 -1.49
C PRO A 49 -8.36 -15.40 -1.82
N ILE A 50 -9.25 -14.40 -1.74
CA ILE A 50 -8.92 -13.03 -2.16
C ILE A 50 -7.96 -12.37 -1.17
N ASN A 51 -8.17 -12.62 0.13
CA ASN A 51 -7.28 -12.15 1.19
C ASN A 51 -5.89 -12.78 1.07
N ALA A 52 -5.82 -14.10 0.86
CA ALA A 52 -4.56 -14.83 0.64
C ALA A 52 -3.83 -14.34 -0.61
N THR A 53 -4.56 -14.01 -1.67
CA THR A 53 -4.02 -13.50 -2.92
C THR A 53 -3.36 -12.13 -2.72
N LEU A 54 -4.01 -11.21 -2.01
CA LEU A 54 -3.42 -9.92 -1.66
C LEU A 54 -2.21 -10.09 -0.75
N TYR A 55 -2.32 -10.87 0.33
CA TYR A 55 -1.23 -11.12 1.26
C TYR A 55 0.02 -11.65 0.53
N ASN A 56 -0.17 -12.65 -0.34
CA ASN A 56 0.91 -13.21 -1.13
C ASN A 56 1.55 -12.18 -2.08
N ALA A 57 0.75 -11.32 -2.72
CA ALA A 57 1.27 -10.29 -3.60
C ALA A 57 2.11 -9.25 -2.83
N VAL A 58 1.59 -8.73 -1.71
CA VAL A 58 2.27 -7.75 -0.86
C VAL A 58 3.61 -8.31 -0.37
N THR A 59 3.61 -9.54 0.16
CA THR A 59 4.82 -10.20 0.67
C THR A 59 5.82 -10.54 -0.43
N THR A 60 5.36 -11.04 -1.58
CA THR A 60 6.24 -11.38 -2.72
C THR A 60 6.89 -10.15 -3.33
N LEU A 61 6.17 -9.02 -3.39
CA LEU A 61 6.66 -7.76 -3.90
C LEU A 61 7.53 -6.99 -2.88
N GLY A 62 7.69 -7.51 -1.65
CA GLY A 62 8.46 -6.85 -0.60
C GLY A 62 7.85 -5.54 -0.12
N LEU A 63 6.53 -5.40 -0.18
CA LEU A 63 5.83 -4.21 0.29
C LEU A 63 5.60 -4.29 1.80
N ASN A 64 5.83 -3.19 2.51
CA ASN A 64 5.56 -3.05 3.93
C ASN A 64 4.16 -2.50 4.14
N GLN A 65 3.37 -3.17 4.97
CA GLN A 65 2.10 -2.64 5.47
C GLN A 65 2.37 -1.75 6.69
N LEU A 66 1.86 -0.51 6.71
CA LEU A 66 2.20 0.45 7.77
C LEU A 66 1.08 0.66 8.81
N VAL A 67 -0.15 0.26 8.50
CA VAL A 67 -1.30 0.44 9.40
C VAL A 67 -1.52 -0.83 10.20
N TYR A 68 -1.29 -0.76 11.52
CA TYR A 68 -1.43 -1.88 12.47
C TYR A 68 -2.45 -1.64 13.59
N ASN A 69 -3.08 -0.45 13.62
CA ASN A 69 -3.97 -0.02 14.72
C ASN A 69 -5.28 0.61 14.21
N ASN A 70 -5.76 0.27 13.02
CA ASN A 70 -7.06 0.78 12.58
C ASN A 70 -8.18 -0.07 13.19
N ILE A 71 -8.92 0.50 14.14
CA ILE A 71 -9.88 -0.21 14.99
C ILE A 71 -11.30 0.06 14.48
N ARG A 72 -11.70 -0.63 13.40
CA ARG A 72 -13.13 -0.86 13.14
C ARG A 72 -13.43 -2.32 13.45
N LEU A 73 -13.98 -2.58 14.64
CA LEU A 73 -14.35 -3.95 15.08
C LEU A 73 -13.21 -4.98 14.97
N ASN A 74 -11.95 -4.58 15.25
CA ASN A 74 -10.72 -5.39 15.09
C ASN A 74 -10.32 -5.77 13.65
N ASN A 75 -10.89 -5.14 12.62
CA ASN A 75 -10.53 -5.42 11.24
C ASN A 75 -9.69 -4.28 10.60
N PHE A 76 -8.59 -4.65 9.97
CA PHE A 76 -7.75 -3.73 9.20
C PHE A 76 -8.28 -3.60 7.76
N LEU A 77 -9.18 -2.65 7.53
CA LEU A 77 -9.77 -2.42 6.21
C LEU A 77 -8.98 -1.40 5.39
N ASP A 78 -8.59 -0.29 6.04
CA ASP A 78 -7.74 0.72 5.43
C ASP A 78 -6.26 0.35 5.62
N LEU A 79 -5.58 0.16 4.49
CA LEU A 79 -4.21 -0.33 4.45
C LEU A 79 -3.30 0.67 3.73
N ILE A 80 -2.00 0.67 4.06
CA ILE A 80 -0.97 1.47 3.42
C ILE A 80 0.22 0.55 3.16
N PHE A 81 0.42 0.19 1.89
CA PHE A 81 1.57 -0.57 1.43
C PHE A 81 2.62 0.37 0.83
N CYS A 82 3.89 0.19 1.19
CA CYS A 82 4.99 0.92 0.57
C CYS A 82 6.22 0.05 0.31
N ASN A 83 6.98 0.36 -0.74
CA ASN A 83 8.26 -0.31 -1.02
C ASN A 83 9.47 0.40 -0.35
N SER A 84 9.23 1.50 0.36
CA SER A 84 10.25 2.29 1.03
C SER A 84 9.70 2.83 2.34
N SER A 85 10.22 2.30 3.45
CA SER A 85 9.80 2.68 4.80
C SER A 85 10.10 4.15 5.14
N ASN A 86 11.04 4.78 4.43
CA ASN A 86 11.40 6.19 4.65
C ASN A 86 10.48 7.17 3.92
N SER A 87 9.54 6.69 3.09
CA SER A 87 8.65 7.55 2.30
C SER A 87 7.50 8.12 3.12
N ILE A 88 7.17 7.50 4.25
CA ILE A 88 6.08 7.88 5.15
C ILE A 88 6.64 8.01 6.57
N TYR A 89 6.24 9.06 7.28
CA TYR A 89 6.59 9.27 8.70
C TYR A 89 5.41 9.92 9.44
N ASP A 90 5.51 9.97 10.78
CA ASP A 90 4.47 10.52 11.67
C ASP A 90 3.07 9.95 11.40
N LEU A 91 2.97 8.64 11.12
CA LEU A 91 1.69 7.96 10.91
C LEU A 91 0.89 7.89 12.22
N GLN A 92 -0.32 8.44 12.20
CA GLN A 92 -1.25 8.46 13.31
C GLN A 92 -2.65 8.01 12.86
N ILE A 93 -3.32 7.27 13.73
CA ILE A 93 -4.74 6.96 13.57
C ILE A 93 -5.50 7.95 14.45
N GLN A 94 -6.38 8.73 13.84
CA GLN A 94 -7.21 9.74 14.50
C GLN A 94 -8.68 9.34 14.48
N GLU A 95 -9.49 9.99 15.31
CA GLU A 95 -10.94 9.79 15.34
C GLU A 95 -11.57 10.00 13.95
N PRO A 96 -12.69 9.32 13.65
CA PRO A 96 -13.40 9.50 12.39
C PRO A 96 -13.75 10.96 12.11
N PHE A 97 -13.69 11.36 10.84
CA PHE A 97 -14.10 12.69 10.43
C PHE A 97 -15.63 12.81 10.41
N SER A 98 -16.18 13.70 11.26
CA SER A 98 -17.63 13.96 11.39
C SER A 98 -18.42 12.67 11.68
N ASN A 99 -19.28 12.23 10.76
CA ASN A 99 -20.13 11.05 10.91
C ASN A 99 -19.58 9.84 10.15
N GLY A 100 -18.30 9.88 9.74
CA GLY A 100 -17.63 8.75 9.09
C GLY A 100 -17.52 7.56 10.04
N ASP A 101 -17.58 6.35 9.48
CA ASP A 101 -17.43 5.09 10.20
C ASP A 101 -16.03 4.48 10.06
N HIS A 102 -15.09 5.21 9.43
CA HIS A 102 -13.67 4.88 9.33
C HIS A 102 -12.84 5.92 10.09
N SER A 103 -11.81 5.44 10.81
CA SER A 103 -10.82 6.31 11.47
C SER A 103 -10.01 7.07 10.43
N MET A 104 -9.60 8.30 10.74
CA MET A 104 -8.74 9.06 9.85
C MET A 104 -7.29 8.57 9.98
N ILE A 105 -6.61 8.34 8.86
CA ILE A 105 -5.17 8.01 8.84
C ILE A 105 -4.42 9.27 8.41
N ASP A 106 -3.69 9.86 9.36
CA ASP A 106 -2.86 11.04 9.13
C ASP A 106 -1.39 10.62 9.06
N PHE A 107 -0.64 11.17 8.10
CA PHE A 107 0.78 10.86 7.92
C PHE A 107 1.47 11.91 7.06
N CYS A 108 2.78 12.00 7.21
CA CYS A 108 3.62 12.88 6.40
C CYS A 108 4.34 12.10 5.31
N LEU A 109 4.54 12.75 4.16
CA LEU A 109 5.29 12.21 3.03
C LEU A 109 6.70 12.79 3.00
N ASN A 110 7.70 11.92 2.86
CA ASN A 110 9.07 12.35 2.59
C ASN A 110 9.32 12.33 1.07
N LEU A 111 9.17 13.49 0.45
CA LEU A 111 9.35 13.66 -1.00
C LEU A 111 10.78 14.10 -1.28
N HIS A 112 11.62 13.16 -1.72
CA HIS A 112 12.93 13.51 -2.25
C HIS A 112 12.77 14.13 -3.64
N HIS A 113 13.29 15.35 -3.82
CA HIS A 113 13.38 15.96 -5.14
C HIS A 113 14.35 15.13 -5.99
N LEU A 114 13.87 14.52 -7.06
CA LEU A 114 14.77 13.99 -8.09
C LEU A 114 15.52 15.19 -8.67
N LYS A 115 16.80 15.34 -8.31
CA LYS A 115 17.68 16.23 -9.07
C LYS A 115 17.65 15.70 -10.50
N LYS A 116 17.05 16.45 -11.43
CA LYS A 116 17.36 16.26 -12.83
C LYS A 116 18.86 16.49 -12.92
N ASP A 117 19.62 15.47 -13.28
CA ASP A 117 20.94 15.66 -13.82
C ASP A 117 20.75 16.47 -15.10
N HIS A 118 20.79 17.79 -14.97
CA HIS A 118 21.15 18.65 -16.08
C HIS A 118 22.60 18.32 -16.39
N ASN A 119 22.80 17.25 -17.17
CA ASN A 119 23.92 17.16 -18.08
C ASN A 119 23.75 18.28 -19.09
N ASP A 120 24.03 19.51 -18.66
CA ASP A 120 24.35 20.61 -19.56
C ASP A 120 25.76 20.33 -20.09
N GLY A 121 25.85 19.26 -20.86
CA GLY A 121 26.96 18.95 -21.73
C GLY A 121 26.95 19.97 -22.85
N SER A 122 27.30 21.22 -22.51
CA SER A 122 27.77 22.18 -23.49
C SER A 122 28.91 21.50 -24.26
N PRO A 123 28.79 21.32 -25.60
CA PRO A 123 29.88 20.75 -26.37
C PRO A 123 31.06 21.71 -26.22
N LYS A 124 32.15 21.24 -25.62
CA LYS A 124 33.44 21.93 -25.73
C LYS A 124 33.93 21.75 -27.16
N TYR A 125 33.70 22.75 -28.00
CA TYR A 125 34.40 22.88 -29.27
C TYR A 125 35.84 23.33 -28.94
N ASN A 126 36.81 22.47 -29.25
CA ASN A 126 38.24 22.81 -29.28
C ASN A 126 38.57 23.53 -30.58
#